data_AF-Q6N4D8-F1
#
_entry.id   AF-Q6N4D8-F1
#
_cell.length_a   1.000
_cell.length_b   1.000
_cell.length_c   1.000
_cell.angle_alpha   90.00
_cell.angle_beta   90.00
_cell.angle_gamma   90.00
#
_symmetry.space_group_name_H-M   'P 1'
#
loop_
_entity.id
_entity.type
_entity.pdbx_description
1 polymer ?
#
loop_
_entity_poly.entity_id
_entity_poly.type
_entity_poly.pdbx_seq_one_letter_code
_entity_poly.pdbx_strand_id
1 'polypeptide(L)' 'MATADDFKLIRDIHSTGGRRQVFGSREQKPFEDLVDLGWLKRSSVDSRATHYQITERGTSAALRS' A
#
# COMPACT_ATOMS: atom_id res chain seq x y z
N MET A 1 14.35 -3.40 1.77
CA MET A 1 14.11 -4.76 1.23
C MET A 1 12.73 -5.17 1.72
N ALA A 2 11.87 -5.69 0.85
CA ALA A 2 10.49 -6.03 1.23
C ALA A 2 10.46 -7.26 2.15
N THR A 3 9.61 -7.21 3.17
CA THR A 3 9.38 -8.27 4.15
C THR A 3 8.17 -9.12 3.77
N ALA A 4 7.99 -10.27 4.42
CA ALA A 4 6.80 -11.10 4.22
C ALA A 4 5.48 -10.39 4.57
N ASP A 5 5.52 -9.44 5.53
CA ASP A 5 4.35 -8.64 5.90
C ASP A 5 3.97 -7.65 4.80
N ASP A 6 4.96 -7.04 4.15
CA ASP A 6 4.75 -6.14 3.01
C ASP A 6 4.06 -6.87 1.84
N PHE A 7 4.50 -8.11 1.55
CA PHE A 7 3.88 -8.95 0.53
C PHE A 7 2.45 -9.36 0.88
N LYS A 8 2.19 -9.66 2.16
CA LYS A 8 0.83 -9.95 2.64
C LYS A 8 -0.06 -8.72 2.50
N LEU A 9 0.43 -7.55 2.87
CA LEU A 9 -0.31 -6.29 2.81
C LEU A 9 -0.62 -5.88 1.38
N ILE A 10 0.36 -5.92 0.46
CA ILE A 10 0.10 -5.56 -0.95
C ILE A 10 -0.89 -6.52 -1.61
N ARG A 11 -0.90 -7.80 -1.22
CA ARG A 11 -1.88 -8.79 -1.68
C ARG A 11 -3.28 -8.50 -1.19
N ASP A 12 -3.43 -8.12 0.09
CA ASP A 12 -4.72 -7.67 0.65
C ASP A 12 -5.26 -6.45 -0.11
N ILE A 13 -4.41 -5.44 -0.32
CA ILE A 13 -4.78 -4.23 -1.06
C ILE A 13 -5.16 -4.57 -2.50
N HIS A 14 -4.40 -5.43 -3.18
CA HIS A 14 -4.73 -5.88 -4.53
C HIS A 14 -6.09 -6.60 -4.58
N SER A 15 -6.33 -7.53 -3.64
CA SER A 15 -7.56 -8.34 -3.60
C SER A 15 -8.81 -7.52 -3.26
N THR A 16 -8.64 -6.38 -2.59
CA THR A 16 -9.72 -5.44 -2.24
C THR A 16 -9.95 -4.34 -3.27
N GLY A 17 -9.33 -4.44 -4.46
CA GLY A 17 -9.54 -3.51 -5.57
C GLY A 17 -8.44 -2.46 -5.74
N GLY A 18 -7.28 -2.65 -5.11
CA GLY A 18 -6.07 -1.86 -5.34
C GLY A 18 -6.10 -0.47 -4.69
N ARG A 19 -7.00 -0.22 -3.74
CA ARG A 19 -7.14 1.06 -3.04
C ARG A 19 -7.26 0.83 -1.54
N ARG A 20 -6.61 1.68 -0.75
CA ARG A 20 -6.73 1.64 0.71
C ARG A 20 -6.83 3.02 1.30
N GLN A 21 -7.75 3.20 2.24
CA GLN A 21 -7.85 4.39 3.07
C GLN A 21 -7.34 4.06 4.46
N VAL A 22 -6.47 4.91 5.01
CA VAL A 22 -5.85 4.70 6.32
C VAL A 22 -6.02 5.95 7.16
N PHE A 23 -6.51 5.78 8.38
CA PHE A 23 -6.74 6.85 9.34
C PHE A 23 -5.61 6.88 10.36
N GLY A 24 -5.05 8.07 10.63
CA GLY A 24 -4.02 8.23 11.66
C GLY A 24 -2.61 7.80 11.27
N SER A 25 -1.61 8.44 11.89
CA SER A 25 -0.20 8.35 11.47
C SER A 25 0.48 7.02 11.81
N ARG A 26 0.00 6.30 12.84
CA ARG A 26 0.62 5.03 13.26
C ARG A 26 0.34 3.90 12.27
N GLU A 27 -0.88 3.86 11.73
CA GLU A 27 -1.31 2.85 10.78
C GLU A 27 -0.77 3.11 9.37
N GLN A 28 -0.33 4.34 9.07
CA GLN A 28 0.24 4.70 7.76
C GLN A 28 1.62 4.10 7.51
N LYS A 29 2.42 3.86 8.55
CA LYS A 29 3.82 3.42 8.42
C LYS A 29 4.02 2.25 7.45
N PRO A 30 3.31 1.11 7.56
CA PRO A 30 3.47 0.01 6.62
C PRO A 30 3.07 0.37 5.17
N PHE A 31 2.10 1.28 4.97
CA PHE A 31 1.74 1.74 3.63
C PHE A 31 2.78 2.69 3.04
N GLU A 32 3.43 3.48 3.89
CA GLU A 32 4.54 4.35 3.50
C GLU A 32 5.78 3.55 3.08
N ASP A 33 6.09 2.45 3.77
CA ASP A 33 7.11 1.49 3.34
C ASP A 33 6.77 0.90 1.95
N LEU A 34 5.51 0.55 1.70
CA LEU A 34 5.07 0.11 0.38
C LEU A 34 5.14 1.22 -0.70
N VAL A 35 5.01 2.49 -0.31
CA VAL A 35 5.24 3.64 -1.21
C VAL A 35 6.73 3.77 -1.54
N ASP A 36 7.61 3.63 -0.57
CA ASP A 36 9.07 3.66 -0.76
C ASP A 36 9.56 2.54 -1.70
N LEU A 37 8.98 1.35 -1.57
CA LEU A 37 9.21 0.22 -2.48
C LEU A 37 8.64 0.45 -3.90
N GLY A 38 7.85 1.51 -4.09
CA GLY A 38 7.17 1.86 -5.33
C GLY A 38 5.97 0.97 -5.65
N TRP A 39 5.42 0.25 -4.68
CA TRP A 39 4.27 -0.65 -4.84
C TRP A 39 2.94 0.06 -4.61
N LEU A 40 2.93 1.09 -3.79
CA LEU A 40 1.81 2.01 -3.62
C LEU A 40 2.19 3.43 -4.05
N LYS A 41 1.17 4.24 -4.29
CA LYS A 41 1.27 5.70 -4.40
C LYS A 41 0.24 6.35 -3.49
N ARG A 42 0.56 7.52 -2.95
CA ARG A 42 -0.41 8.37 -2.25
C ARG A 42 -1.28 9.05 -3.30
N SER A 43 -2.56 8.72 -3.30
CA SER A 43 -3.54 9.27 -4.24
C SER A 43 -4.16 10.57 -3.70
N SER A 44 -4.38 10.64 -2.38
CA SER A 44 -4.84 11.85 -1.69
C SER A 44 -4.39 11.82 -0.22
N VAL A 45 -4.09 12.99 0.34
CA VAL A 45 -3.79 13.16 1.77
C VAL A 45 -4.78 14.19 2.30
N ASP A 46 -5.74 13.71 3.07
CA ASP A 46 -6.75 14.53 3.74
C ASP A 46 -6.37 14.70 5.21
N SER A 47 -6.84 15.76 5.87
CA SER A 47 -6.53 16.00 7.30
C SER A 47 -6.97 14.88 8.24
N ARG A 48 -7.79 13.92 7.76
CA ARG A 48 -8.29 12.77 8.51
C ARG A 48 -7.72 11.44 8.03
N ALA A 49 -7.29 11.32 6.78
CA ALA A 49 -6.95 10.04 6.16
C ALA A 49 -5.98 10.19 4.99
N THR A 50 -5.16 9.16 4.78
CA THR A 50 -4.34 9.02 3.59
C THR A 50 -4.91 7.92 2.70
N HIS A 51 -5.06 8.24 1.41
CA HIS A 51 -5.54 7.33 0.39
C HIS A 51 -4.36 6.79 -0.41
N TYR A 52 -4.24 5.47 -0.43
CA TYR A 52 -3.22 4.74 -1.19
C TYR A 52 -3.84 4.03 -2.38
N GLN A 53 -3.10 3.99 -3.47
CA GLN A 53 -3.45 3.23 -4.66
C GLN A 53 -2.27 2.36 -5.07
N ILE A 54 -2.57 1.12 -5.45
CA ILE A 54 -1.58 0.19 -5.98
C ILE A 54 -1.03 0.69 -7.33
N THR A 55 0.27 0.50 -7.54
CA THR A 55 0.96 0.77 -8.81
C THR A 55 1.05 -0.51 -9.64
N GLU A 56 1.43 -0.42 -10.91
CA GLU A 56 1.70 -1.62 -11.74
C GLU A 56 2.80 -2.50 -11.12
N ARG A 57 3.81 -1.88 -10.51
CA ARG A 57 4.87 -2.59 -9.78
C ARG A 57 4.31 -3.30 -8.55
N GLY A 58 3.42 -2.67 -7.80
CA GLY A 58 2.74 -3.27 -6.65
C GLY A 58 1.82 -4.42 -7.05
N THR A 59 1.09 -4.28 -8.16
CA THR A 59 0.28 -5.36 -8.73
C THR A 59 1.15 -6.55 -9.10
N SER A 60 2.28 -6.30 -9.78
CA SER A 60 3.24 -7.36 -10.13
C SER A 60 3.81 -8.05 -8.89
N ALA A 61 4.10 -7.28 -7.83
CA ALA A 61 4.57 -7.83 -6.55
C ALA A 61 3.49 -8.69 -5.86
N ALA A 62 2.23 -8.22 -5.84
CA ALA A 62 1.11 -8.96 -5.27
C ALA A 62 0.82 -10.28 -6.00
N LEU A 63 1.07 -10.35 -7.31
CA LEU A 63 0.88 -11.55 -8.13
C LEU A 63 2.03 -12.56 -8.03
N ARG A 64 3.24 -12.10 -7.69
CA ARG A 64 4.46 -12.92 -7.69
C ARG A 64 4.73 -13.63 -6.36
N SER A 65 3.97 -13.33 -5.31
CA SER A 65 4.22 -13.77 -3.93
C SER A 65 3.13 -14.64 -3.33
#